data_AF-A0A9E5T328-F1
#
_entry.id   AF-A0A9E5T328-F1
#
_cell.length_a   1.000
_cell.length_b   1.000
_cell.length_c   1.000
_cell.angle_alpha   90.00
_cell.angle_beta   90.00
_cell.angle_gamma   90.00
#
_symmetry.space_group_name_H-M   'P 1'
#
loop_
_entity.id
_entity.type
_entity.pdbx_description
1 polymer ?
#
loop_
_entity_poly.entity_id
_entity_poly.type
_entity_poly.pdbx_seq_one_letter_code
_entity_poly.pdbx_strand_id
1 'polypeptide(L)'
;MEAGDLDLYAEYTGTGLVNILRRQVVTDPDEVYGIVARSFREQYGLTWLQPFGFNNTYTLTMRREQAEALGIRTISDLADYVRTTAQ
;
A
#
# COMPACT_ATOMS: atom_id res chain seq x y z
N MET A 1 12.65 11.30 14.40
CA MET A 1 11.60 12.25 14.82
C MET A 1 11.53 12.34 16.35
N GLU A 2 11.39 11.24 17.09
CA GLU A 2 11.36 11.30 18.57
C GLU A 2 12.63 11.87 19.22
N ALA A 3 13.81 11.58 18.66
CA ALA A 3 15.08 12.14 19.12
C ALA A 3 15.30 13.62 18.74
N GLY A 4 14.41 14.22 17.93
CA GLY A 4 14.53 15.61 17.48
C GLY A 4 15.43 15.85 16.26
N ASP A 5 16.18 14.85 15.78
CA ASP A 5 17.17 15.04 14.70
C ASP A 5 16.59 15.00 13.27
N LEU A 6 15.27 14.80 13.12
CA LEU A 6 14.60 14.61 11.83
C LEU A 6 13.23 15.31 11.84
N ASP A 7 13.04 16.26 10.93
CA ASP A 7 11.80 17.04 10.80
C ASP A 7 10.77 16.42 9.84
N LEU A 8 11.23 15.66 8.83
CA LEU A 8 10.36 15.03 7.84
C LEU A 8 10.99 13.77 7.27
N TYR A 9 10.17 12.76 6.99
CA TYR A 9 10.56 11.57 6.21
C TYR A 9 9.34 10.97 5.51
N ALA A 10 9.58 10.11 4.51
CA ALA A 10 8.51 9.37 3.85
C ALA A 10 8.28 8.02 4.55
N GLU A 11 7.03 7.75 4.94
CA GLU A 11 6.62 6.49 5.56
C GLU A 11 5.51 5.81 4.76
N TYR A 12 5.47 4.49 4.84
CA TYR A 12 4.40 3.66 4.30
C TYR A 12 3.30 3.46 5.34
N THR A 13 2.06 3.69 4.94
CA THR A 13 0.89 3.55 5.81
C THR A 13 0.78 2.16 6.44
N GLY A 14 1.08 1.09 5.68
CA GLY A 14 1.12 -0.29 6.20
C GLY A 14 2.19 -0.52 7.27
N THR A 15 3.40 0.02 7.06
CA THR A 15 4.48 -0.04 8.07
C THR A 15 4.09 0.71 9.34
N GLY A 16 3.54 1.92 9.19
CA GLY A 16 3.02 2.71 10.31
C GLY A 16 1.96 1.96 11.12
N LEU A 17 1.04 1.27 10.43
CA LEU A 17 -0.04 0.53 11.07
C LEU A 17 0.46 -0.71 11.85
N VAL A 18 1.25 -1.56 11.20
CA VAL A 18 1.59 -2.88 11.74
C VAL A 18 2.84 -2.82 12.60
N ASN A 19 3.90 -2.17 12.13
CA ASN A 19 5.21 -2.22 12.79
C ASN A 19 5.33 -1.20 13.92
N ILE A 20 4.73 -0.02 13.73
CA ILE A 20 4.81 1.07 14.72
C ILE A 20 3.62 0.99 15.68
N LEU A 21 2.38 1.06 15.18
CA LEU A 21 1.18 1.05 16.02
C LEU A 21 0.76 -0.33 16.53
N ARG A 22 1.39 -1.41 16.05
CA ARG A 22 1.09 -2.81 16.44
C ARG A 22 -0.38 -3.19 16.27
N ARG A 23 -1.02 -2.69 15.20
CA ARG A 23 -2.41 -3.02 14.85
C ARG A 23 -2.48 -4.14 13.82
N GLN A 24 -3.67 -4.74 13.70
CA GLN A 24 -3.96 -5.71 12.65
C GLN A 24 -3.91 -5.04 11.27
N VAL A 25 -3.67 -5.85 10.25
CA VAL A 25 -3.65 -5.40 8.85
C VAL A 25 -5.03 -4.89 8.45
N VAL A 26 -5.05 -3.71 7.83
CA VAL A 26 -6.19 -3.15 7.12
C VAL A 26 -5.73 -2.95 5.68
N THR A 27 -6.59 -3.29 4.71
CA THR A 27 -6.21 -3.30 3.28
C THR A 27 -6.80 -2.15 2.49
N ASP A 28 -7.81 -1.45 3.03
CA ASP A 28 -8.34 -0.24 2.43
C ASP A 28 -7.36 0.94 2.61
N PRO A 29 -6.86 1.56 1.53
CA PRO A 29 -5.82 2.58 1.63
C PRO A 29 -6.25 3.83 2.43
N ASP A 30 -7.50 4.27 2.27
CA ASP A 30 -8.02 5.48 2.91
C ASP A 30 -8.25 5.23 4.41
N GLU A 31 -8.75 4.05 4.76
CA GLU A 31 -8.90 3.62 6.14
C GLU A 31 -7.56 3.53 6.86
N VAL A 32 -6.56 2.86 6.26
CA VAL A 32 -5.21 2.75 6.84
C VAL A 32 -4.63 4.15 7.05
N TYR A 33 -4.71 5.02 6.05
CA TYR A 33 -4.23 6.40 6.16
C TYR A 33 -4.90 7.14 7.32
N GLY A 34 -6.24 7.07 7.42
CA GLY A 34 -7.00 7.71 8.50
C GLY A 34 -6.61 7.20 9.89
N ILE A 35 -6.34 5.90 10.04
CA ILE A 35 -5.88 5.31 11.30
C ILE A 35 -4.49 5.81 11.67
N VAL A 36 -3.52 5.76 10.76
CA VAL A 36 -2.13 6.15 11.06
C VAL A 36 -2.02 7.65 11.29
N ALA A 37 -2.66 8.48 10.46
CA ALA A 37 -2.63 9.94 10.61
C ALA A 37 -3.20 10.38 11.96
N ARG A 38 -4.30 9.77 12.40
CA ARG A 38 -4.90 10.04 13.70
C ARG A 38 -4.01 9.56 14.85
N SER A 39 -3.60 8.29 14.79
CA SER A 39 -2.85 7.67 15.89
C SER A 39 -1.49 8.33 16.10
N PHE A 40 -0.77 8.68 15.02
CA PHE A 40 0.54 9.32 15.14
C PHE A 40 0.45 10.74 15.70
N ARG A 41 -0.61 11.48 15.33
CA ARG A 41 -0.87 12.81 15.90
C ARG A 41 -1.17 12.71 17.39
N GLU A 42 -1.99 11.75 17.80
CA GLU A 42 -2.40 11.58 19.20
C GLU A 42 -1.27 11.04 20.09
N GLN A 43 -0.44 10.11 19.59
CA GLN A 43 0.58 9.43 20.39
C GLN A 43 1.95 10.10 20.34
N TYR A 44 2.30 10.73 19.21
CA TYR A 44 3.66 11.23 18.95
C TYR A 44 3.69 12.72 18.58
N GLY A 45 2.53 13.37 18.41
CA GLY A 45 2.46 14.74 17.91
C GLY A 45 2.91 14.88 16.44
N LEU A 46 2.96 13.78 15.69
CA LEU A 46 3.43 13.76 14.30
C LEU A 46 2.26 13.87 13.32
N THR A 47 2.43 14.72 12.31
CA THR A 47 1.40 14.94 11.28
C THR A 47 1.76 14.19 9.99
N TRP A 48 0.84 13.35 9.52
CA TRP A 48 0.93 12.75 8.20
C TRP A 48 0.39 13.71 7.14
N LEU A 49 1.16 13.91 6.06
CA LEU A 49 0.74 14.72 4.91
C LEU A 49 -0.08 13.89 3.92
N GLN A 50 -0.49 14.50 2.81
CA GLN A 50 -1.23 13.80 1.75
C GLN A 50 -0.36 12.68 1.13
N PRO A 51 -0.93 11.49 0.87
CA PRO A 51 -0.21 10.41 0.21
C PRO A 51 0.22 10.75 -1.23
N PHE A 52 1.29 10.11 -1.70
CA PHE A 52 1.79 10.29 -3.07
C PHE A 52 0.92 9.64 -4.17
N GLY A 53 -0.15 8.92 -3.80
CA GLY A 53 -1.10 8.34 -4.76
C GLY A 53 -0.64 7.04 -5.42
N PHE A 54 0.36 6.34 -4.86
CA PHE A 54 0.75 4.99 -5.31
C PHE A 54 0.65 3.97 -4.18
N ASN A 55 0.45 2.70 -4.56
CA ASN A 55 0.49 1.57 -3.64
C ASN A 55 1.73 0.71 -3.92
N ASN A 56 2.75 0.81 -3.06
CA ASN A 56 3.97 0.01 -3.15
C ASN A 56 3.81 -1.28 -2.35
N THR A 57 2.96 -2.17 -2.85
CA THR A 57 2.73 -3.50 -2.29
C THR A 57 3.22 -4.59 -3.22
N TYR A 58 3.35 -5.80 -2.72
CA TYR A 58 3.68 -6.96 -3.53
C TYR A 58 2.63 -7.19 -4.61
N THR A 59 3.09 -7.34 -5.85
CA THR A 59 2.25 -7.57 -7.01
C THR A 59 2.99 -8.44 -8.04
N LEU A 60 2.29 -8.84 -9.10
CA LEU A 60 2.86 -9.51 -10.25
C LEU A 60 3.06 -8.50 -11.39
N THR A 61 4.13 -8.67 -12.15
CA THR A 61 4.42 -7.84 -13.33
C THR A 61 4.47 -8.71 -14.58
N MET A 62 4.04 -8.15 -15.70
CA MET A 62 4.04 -8.80 -17.01
C MET A 62 4.72 -7.90 -18.05
N ARG A 63 5.24 -8.50 -19.13
CA ARG A 63 5.68 -7.72 -20.29
C ARG A 63 4.48 -6.97 -20.88
N ARG A 64 4.64 -5.68 -21.14
CA ARG A 64 3.57 -4.79 -21.62
C ARG A 64 2.84 -5.36 -22.84
N GLU A 65 3.59 -5.75 -23.86
CA GLU A 65 3.03 -6.30 -25.11
C GLU A 65 2.13 -7.53 -24.87
N GLN A 66 2.50 -8.38 -23.92
CA GLN A 66 1.70 -9.57 -23.60
C GLN A 66 0.45 -9.23 -22.79
N ALA A 67 0.57 -8.34 -21.80
CA ALA A 67 -0.57 -7.90 -21.01
C ALA A 67 -1.62 -7.21 -21.89
N GLU A 68 -1.17 -6.37 -22.84
CA GLU A 68 -2.05 -5.71 -23.81
C GLU A 68 -2.70 -6.70 -24.78
N ALA A 69 -1.92 -7.63 -25.36
CA ALA A 69 -2.45 -8.62 -26.30
C ALA A 69 -3.47 -9.58 -25.66
N LEU A 70 -3.29 -9.91 -24.37
CA LEU A 70 -4.17 -10.81 -23.63
C LEU A 70 -5.28 -10.09 -22.86
N GLY A 71 -5.29 -8.75 -22.83
CA GLY A 71 -6.27 -7.96 -22.09
C GLY A 71 -6.16 -8.06 -20.56
N ILE A 72 -4.98 -8.41 -20.03
CA ILE A 72 -4.76 -8.64 -18.60
C ILE A 72 -4.34 -7.34 -17.91
N ARG A 73 -5.17 -6.82 -17.01
CA ARG A 73 -4.92 -5.60 -16.22
C ARG A 73 -4.86 -5.86 -14.72
N THR A 74 -5.51 -6.92 -14.27
CA THR A 74 -5.59 -7.31 -12.86
C THR A 74 -5.05 -8.73 -12.65
N ILE A 75 -4.72 -9.06 -11.40
CA ILE A 75 -4.36 -10.44 -11.03
C ILE A 75 -5.53 -11.40 -11.29
N SER A 76 -6.77 -10.93 -11.14
CA SER A 76 -7.97 -11.72 -11.47
C SER A 76 -8.05 -12.02 -12.98
N ASP A 77 -7.78 -11.03 -13.84
CA ASP A 77 -7.75 -11.26 -15.29
C ASP A 77 -6.71 -12.33 -15.67
N LEU A 78 -5.53 -12.28 -15.03
CA LEU A 78 -4.50 -13.30 -15.20
C LEU A 78 -4.96 -14.68 -14.73
N ALA A 79 -5.59 -14.75 -13.55
CA ALA A 79 -6.09 -16.00 -12.99
C ALA A 79 -7.16 -16.63 -13.89
N ASP A 80 -8.07 -15.83 -14.45
CA ASP A 80 -9.12 -16.30 -15.34
C ASP A 80 -8.55 -16.77 -16.69
N TYR A 81 -7.59 -16.03 -17.27
CA TYR A 81 -6.87 -16.47 -18.46
C TYR A 81 -6.21 -17.85 -18.26
N VAL A 82 -5.50 -18.05 -17.15
CA VAL A 82 -4.85 -19.34 -16.83
C VAL A 82 -5.86 -20.47 -16.69
N ARG A 83 -7.01 -20.22 -16.04
CA ARG A 83 -8.07 -21.24 -15.88
C ARG A 83 -8.67 -21.66 -17.21
N THR A 84 -8.94 -20.73 -18.11
CA THR A 84 -9.54 -21.01 -19.42
C THR A 84 -8.58 -21.74 -20.35
N THR A 85 -7.27 -21.49 -20.24
CA THR A 85 -6.26 -22.09 -21.14
C THR A 85 -5.73 -23.45 -20.63
N ALA A 86 -6.00 -23.80 -19.37
CA ALA A 86 -5.59 -25.06 -18.76
C ALA A 86 -6.61 -26.20 -18.90
N GLN A 87 -7.74 -25.97 -19.58
CA GLN A 87 -8.74 -26.98 -19.98
C GLN A 87 -8.56 -27.33 -21.45
#